data_AF-A0A519QJ53-F1
#
_entry.id   AF-A0A519QJ53-F1
#
_cell.length_a   1.000
_cell.length_b   1.000
_cell.length_c   1.000
_cell.angle_alpha   90.00
_cell.angle_beta   90.00
_cell.angle_gamma   90.00
#
_symmetry.space_group_name_H-M   'P 1'
#
loop_
_entity.id
_entity.type
_entity.pdbx_description
1 polymer ?
#
loop_
_entity_poly.entity_id
_entity_poly.type
_entity_poly.pdbx_seq_one_letter_code
_entity_poly.pdbx_strand_id
1 'polypeptide(L)'
;MSSRFIVIGIKSYPDGKKDFIGVNEQLVDEANYQKLISDNIEPEIKLEYFSLEVRGVTLAIIHIYDCDNPPYMMQKDFGRLKKGYSFIRKGSFQSRLSRKDLDNILVSKFRKEHTENDIEIKVLSNGEPIDRLKTLDKVHLPSEKKKEKIEQILKEKEAKLANKGTYPFFLDQDLPQIGGTPYENRSIKTLQGDLEQVNKTYYHDDLYYLFEESAYKLNLELLNKGTSYLEDASILVEIDNSDGLNISEEVISKPIRRSWLDNLKAVTPLPNLENLNYPLVVSNEVSTKVSSEIGDIKHLIPTLAFKTELRLFLTKEFPLSDRTLNVNIFGKHLKKPIVLKIKLPVDK
;
A
#
# COMPACT_ATOMS: atom_id res chain seq x y z
N MET A 1 6.96 17.58 -14.46
CA MET A 1 7.61 18.52 -15.40
C MET A 1 7.96 19.79 -14.63
N SER A 2 9.20 20.28 -14.71
CA SER A 2 9.67 21.41 -13.89
C SER A 2 9.77 22.68 -14.74
N SER A 3 8.87 23.64 -14.50
CA SER A 3 8.91 24.98 -15.08
C SER A 3 9.97 25.84 -14.39
N ARG A 4 10.67 26.67 -15.16
CA ARG A 4 11.67 27.62 -14.66
C ARG A 4 11.34 29.02 -15.15
N PHE A 5 11.59 30.03 -14.32
CA PHE A 5 11.27 31.42 -14.64
C PHE A 5 12.50 32.31 -14.46
N ILE A 6 12.74 33.19 -15.42
CA ILE A 6 13.66 34.32 -15.28
C ILE A 6 12.79 35.57 -15.29
N VAL A 7 12.85 36.33 -14.20
CA VAL A 7 12.09 37.57 -14.05
C VAL A 7 13.05 38.75 -14.14
N ILE A 8 12.80 39.64 -15.08
CA ILE A 8 13.62 40.81 -15.39
C ILE A 8 12.88 42.07 -14.90
N GLY A 9 13.61 43.03 -14.33
CA GLY A 9 13.04 44.23 -13.73
C GLY A 9 12.94 44.18 -12.20
N ILE A 10 13.62 43.23 -11.55
CA ILE A 10 13.68 43.09 -10.08
C ILE A 10 15.10 43.36 -9.58
N LYS A 11 15.23 44.24 -8.58
CA LYS A 11 16.44 44.38 -7.76
C LYS A 11 16.35 43.46 -6.55
N SER A 12 17.35 42.63 -6.33
CA SER A 12 17.46 41.83 -5.10
C SER A 12 18.56 42.41 -4.21
N TYR A 13 18.24 42.62 -2.93
CA TYR A 13 19.21 43.08 -1.93
C TYR A 13 19.73 41.92 -1.08
N PRO A 14 20.92 42.05 -0.46
CA PRO A 14 21.50 41.00 0.39
C PRO A 14 20.66 40.64 1.62
N ASP A 15 19.77 41.52 2.07
CA ASP A 15 18.85 41.31 3.20
C ASP A 15 17.57 40.53 2.80
N GLY A 16 17.47 40.09 1.55
CA GLY A 16 16.33 39.35 1.02
C GLY A 16 15.18 40.23 0.51
N LYS A 17 15.28 41.57 0.63
CA LYS A 17 14.28 42.47 0.04
C LYS A 17 14.39 42.50 -1.48
N LYS A 18 13.23 42.72 -2.12
CA LYS A 18 13.11 42.84 -3.58
C LYS A 18 12.38 44.12 -3.93
N ASP A 19 12.99 44.94 -4.79
CA ASP A 19 12.36 46.13 -5.37
C ASP A 19 12.04 45.89 -6.85
N PHE A 20 10.91 46.42 -7.30
CA PHE A 20 10.51 46.40 -8.70
C PHE A 20 11.04 47.67 -9.38
N ILE A 21 12.04 47.52 -10.23
CA ILE A 21 12.60 48.64 -11.02
C ILE A 21 11.87 48.76 -12.37
N GLY A 22 11.35 47.63 -12.87
CA GLY A 22 10.71 47.54 -14.17
C GLY A 22 11.69 47.44 -15.33
N VAL A 23 11.14 47.30 -16.53
CA VAL A 23 11.88 47.32 -17.80
C VAL A 23 11.35 48.45 -18.69
N ASN A 24 12.25 49.25 -19.25
CA ASN A 24 11.88 50.34 -20.18
C ASN A 24 11.67 49.76 -21.59
N GLU A 25 10.62 50.22 -22.26
CA GLU A 25 10.05 49.60 -23.47
C GLU A 25 10.97 49.62 -24.70
N GLN A 26 11.40 48.43 -25.10
CA GLN A 26 11.11 47.80 -26.40
C GLN A 26 11.30 46.30 -26.17
N LEU A 27 10.24 45.62 -25.73
CA LEU A 27 10.28 44.18 -25.53
C LEU A 27 10.43 43.52 -26.90
N VAL A 28 11.55 42.83 -27.10
CA VAL A 28 11.81 42.07 -28.31
C VAL A 28 10.81 40.91 -28.37
N ASP A 29 10.14 40.70 -29.52
CA ASP A 29 9.16 39.62 -29.68
C ASP A 29 9.72 38.24 -29.33
N GLU A 30 8.88 37.39 -28.74
CA GLU A 30 9.20 36.01 -28.34
C GLU A 30 9.87 35.21 -29.46
N ALA A 31 9.41 35.37 -30.70
CA ALA A 31 9.95 34.68 -31.87
C ALA A 31 11.44 34.96 -32.09
N ASN A 32 11.91 36.17 -31.77
CA ASN A 32 13.33 36.52 -31.89
C ASN A 32 14.17 35.82 -30.81
N TYR A 33 13.65 35.70 -29.59
CA TYR A 33 14.33 34.96 -28.52
C TYR A 33 14.37 33.46 -28.80
N GLN A 34 13.24 32.90 -29.25
CA GLN A 34 13.18 31.49 -29.65
C GLN A 34 14.19 31.20 -30.76
N LYS A 35 14.21 32.01 -31.83
CA LYS A 35 15.17 31.87 -32.92
C LYS A 35 16.63 32.02 -32.45
N LEU A 36 16.90 33.02 -31.61
CA LEU A 36 18.24 33.23 -31.07
C LEU A 36 18.71 32.01 -30.27
N ILE A 37 17.82 31.41 -29.48
CA ILE A 37 18.15 30.25 -28.65
C ILE A 37 18.28 28.99 -29.50
N SER A 38 17.36 28.71 -30.42
CA SER A 38 17.44 27.57 -31.33
C SER A 38 18.69 27.59 -32.21
N ASP A 39 19.14 28.77 -32.62
CA ASP A 39 20.32 28.94 -33.48
C ASP A 39 21.65 28.75 -32.73
N ASN A 40 21.64 28.80 -31.39
CA ASN A 40 22.87 28.87 -30.59
C ASN A 40 22.97 27.81 -29.48
N ILE A 41 21.88 27.18 -29.08
CA ILE A 41 21.84 26.23 -27.95
C ILE A 41 21.27 24.89 -28.41
N GLU A 42 21.94 23.81 -28.03
CA GLU A 42 21.50 22.43 -28.25
C GLU A 42 21.45 21.64 -26.92
N PRO A 43 20.48 20.73 -26.74
CA PRO A 43 19.28 20.55 -27.56
C PRO A 43 18.31 21.74 -27.40
N GLU A 44 17.28 21.80 -28.26
CA GLU A 44 16.31 22.89 -28.27
C GLU A 44 15.67 23.14 -26.90
N ILE A 45 15.53 24.42 -26.54
CA ILE A 45 14.90 24.86 -25.30
C ILE A 45 13.58 25.54 -25.65
N LYS A 46 12.48 25.05 -25.07
CA LYS A 46 11.17 25.69 -25.21
C LYS A 46 11.01 26.81 -24.18
N LEU A 47 10.53 27.95 -24.64
CA LEU A 47 10.27 29.11 -23.79
C LEU A 47 9.10 29.94 -24.28
N GLU A 48 8.48 30.64 -23.35
CA GLU A 48 7.50 31.71 -23.56
C GLU A 48 8.07 33.02 -23.02
N TYR A 49 7.79 34.13 -23.71
CA TYR A 49 8.21 35.45 -23.29
C TYR A 49 7.03 36.41 -23.22
N PHE A 50 6.72 36.87 -22.01
CA PHE A 50 5.59 37.77 -21.78
C PHE A 50 5.92 38.80 -20.71
N SER A 51 5.12 39.88 -20.68
CA SER A 51 5.21 40.90 -19.65
C SER A 51 4.10 40.76 -18.62
N LEU A 52 4.39 41.22 -17.40
CA LEU A 52 3.44 41.24 -16.30
C LEU A 52 3.53 42.59 -15.59
N GLU A 53 2.41 43.29 -15.47
CA GLU A 53 2.33 44.53 -14.71
C GLU A 53 2.09 44.23 -13.22
N VAL A 54 2.98 44.69 -12.35
CA VAL A 54 2.89 44.50 -10.91
C VAL A 54 3.10 45.85 -10.22
N ARG A 55 2.07 46.33 -9.51
CA ARG A 55 2.11 47.62 -8.78
C ARG A 55 2.50 48.82 -9.65
N GLY A 56 1.99 48.85 -10.90
CA GLY A 56 2.29 49.91 -11.87
C GLY A 56 3.68 49.82 -12.50
N VAL A 57 4.38 48.70 -12.33
CA VAL A 57 5.71 48.44 -12.88
C VAL A 57 5.66 47.22 -13.79
N THR A 58 6.10 47.37 -15.04
CA THR A 58 6.15 46.29 -16.03
C THR A 58 7.38 45.41 -15.81
N LEU A 59 7.19 44.11 -15.63
CA LEU A 59 8.24 43.09 -15.54
C LEU A 59 8.23 42.24 -16.80
N ALA A 60 9.40 41.79 -17.24
CA ALA A 60 9.51 40.81 -18.32
C ALA A 60 9.81 39.42 -17.76
N ILE A 61 9.10 38.41 -18.25
CA ILE A 61 9.16 37.04 -17.77
C ILE A 61 9.57 36.14 -18.93
N ILE A 62 10.65 35.39 -18.74
CA ILE A 62 11.01 34.25 -19.60
C ILE A 62 10.61 33.00 -18.84
N HIS A 63 9.60 32.29 -19.34
CA HIS A 63 9.18 30.98 -18.82
C HIS A 63 9.82 29.89 -19.67
N ILE A 64 10.63 29.05 -19.06
CA ILE A 64 11.30 27.92 -19.71
C ILE A 64 10.65 26.63 -19.22
N TYR A 65 10.20 25.79 -20.14
CA TYR A 65 9.47 24.55 -19.86
C TYR A 65 10.05 23.36 -20.64
N ASP A 66 9.52 22.15 -20.41
CA ASP A 66 9.92 20.89 -21.07
C ASP A 66 11.44 20.66 -21.09
N CYS A 67 12.10 20.95 -19.98
CA CYS A 67 13.55 20.87 -19.88
C CYS A 67 14.06 19.44 -19.62
N ASP A 68 13.62 18.50 -20.45
CA ASP A 68 13.77 17.06 -20.21
C ASP A 68 15.01 16.46 -20.88
N ASN A 69 15.78 17.26 -21.63
CA ASN A 69 16.94 16.81 -22.39
C ASN A 69 18.27 17.49 -22.01
N PRO A 70 18.63 17.61 -20.72
CA PRO A 70 19.96 18.11 -20.37
C PRO A 70 21.09 17.15 -20.82
N PRO A 71 22.35 17.61 -20.87
CA PRO A 71 22.79 18.99 -20.66
C PRO A 71 22.50 19.89 -21.87
N TYR A 72 22.24 21.17 -21.62
CA TYR A 72 22.09 22.21 -22.64
C TYR A 72 23.41 22.96 -22.84
N MET A 73 23.82 23.11 -24.09
CA MET A 73 25.17 23.52 -24.47
C MET A 73 25.14 24.50 -25.65
N MET A 74 26.14 25.38 -25.72
CA MET A 74 26.32 26.25 -26.88
C MET A 74 26.71 25.43 -28.12
N GLN A 75 25.89 25.46 -29.16
CA GLN A 75 26.13 24.78 -30.44
C GLN A 75 27.24 25.46 -31.25
N LYS A 76 27.35 26.78 -31.15
CA LYS A 76 28.34 27.62 -31.84
C LYS A 76 28.83 28.76 -30.93
N ASP A 77 29.87 29.45 -31.38
CA ASP A 77 30.37 30.64 -30.70
C ASP A 77 29.34 31.79 -30.79
N PHE A 78 29.08 32.44 -29.67
CA PHE A 78 28.23 33.63 -29.58
C PHE A 78 28.78 34.62 -28.56
N GLY A 79 29.46 35.67 -29.05
CA GLY A 79 30.14 36.65 -28.21
C GLY A 79 31.19 36.01 -27.30
N ARG A 80 31.02 36.13 -25.97
CA ARG A 80 31.91 35.52 -24.96
C ARG A 80 31.61 34.04 -24.70
N LEU A 81 30.49 33.53 -25.20
CA LEU A 81 30.09 32.14 -25.05
C LEU A 81 30.71 31.34 -26.20
N LYS A 82 31.52 30.34 -25.88
CA LYS A 82 32.19 29.49 -26.87
C LYS A 82 31.42 28.19 -27.10
N LYS A 83 31.60 27.57 -28.25
CA LYS A 83 31.04 26.25 -28.56
C LYS A 83 31.34 25.25 -27.44
N GLY A 84 30.35 24.41 -27.12
CA GLY A 84 30.38 23.44 -26.03
C GLY A 84 30.20 24.03 -24.63
N TYR A 85 30.04 25.36 -24.52
CA TYR A 85 29.86 25.98 -23.22
C TYR A 85 28.51 25.59 -22.60
N SER A 86 28.57 25.14 -21.35
CA SER A 86 27.40 24.76 -20.55
C SER A 86 27.52 25.34 -19.16
N PHE A 87 26.38 25.69 -18.57
CA PHE A 87 26.30 26.28 -17.24
C PHE A 87 25.21 25.60 -16.42
N ILE A 88 25.43 25.58 -15.11
CA ILE A 88 24.46 25.05 -14.15
C ILE A 88 24.26 26.06 -13.03
N ARG A 89 23.01 26.23 -12.60
CA ARG A 89 22.66 27.05 -11.44
C ARG A 89 22.69 26.18 -10.19
N LYS A 90 23.38 26.64 -9.15
CA LYS A 90 23.48 25.98 -7.83
C LYS A 90 23.02 26.99 -6.78
N GLY A 91 21.74 26.94 -6.42
CA GLY A 91 21.13 27.96 -5.55
C GLY A 91 21.07 29.34 -6.22
N SER A 92 21.74 30.33 -5.62
CA SER A 92 21.79 31.71 -6.13
C SER A 92 22.91 31.97 -7.14
N PHE A 93 23.90 31.08 -7.25
CA PHE A 93 25.05 31.27 -8.15
C PHE A 93 25.00 30.37 -9.39
N GLN A 94 25.70 30.80 -10.44
CA GLN A 94 25.87 30.07 -11.69
C GLN A 94 27.33 29.68 -11.83
N SER A 95 27.60 28.44 -12.22
CA SER A 95 28.95 27.96 -12.53
C SER A 95 29.00 27.27 -13.88
N ARG A 96 30.21 27.16 -14.44
CA ARG A 96 30.48 26.26 -15.56
C ARG A 96 30.09 24.84 -15.17
N LEU A 97 29.50 24.12 -16.11
CA LEU A 97 29.14 22.72 -15.91
C LEU A 97 30.44 21.90 -15.84
N SER A 98 30.68 21.22 -14.72
CA SER A 98 31.89 20.42 -14.49
C SER A 98 31.71 18.98 -14.97
N ARG A 99 32.79 18.21 -15.04
CA ARG A 99 32.72 16.78 -15.37
C ARG A 99 31.77 16.02 -14.45
N LYS A 100 31.84 16.27 -13.13
CA LYS A 100 30.96 15.66 -12.14
C LYS A 100 29.49 16.00 -12.38
N ASP A 101 29.21 17.24 -12.80
CA ASP A 101 27.84 17.65 -13.14
C ASP A 101 27.35 16.92 -14.41
N LEU A 102 28.19 16.76 -15.43
CA LEU A 102 27.87 15.96 -16.62
C LEU A 102 27.56 14.51 -16.25
N ASP A 103 28.43 13.87 -15.47
CA ASP A 103 28.25 12.47 -15.09
C ASP A 103 26.92 12.27 -14.35
N ASN A 104 26.57 13.19 -13.42
CA ASN A 104 25.27 13.14 -12.73
C ASN A 104 24.08 13.30 -13.70
N ILE A 105 24.17 14.23 -14.65
CA ILE A 105 23.13 14.43 -15.67
C ILE A 105 22.98 13.17 -16.53
N LEU A 106 24.09 12.60 -16.99
CA LEU A 106 24.07 11.40 -17.82
C LEU A 106 23.54 10.18 -17.05
N VAL A 107 23.95 9.98 -15.79
CA VAL A 107 23.38 8.93 -14.93
C VAL A 107 21.87 9.11 -14.79
N SER A 108 21.40 10.34 -14.54
CA SER A 108 19.97 10.60 -14.43
C SER A 108 19.21 10.39 -15.75
N LYS A 109 19.86 10.64 -16.90
CA LYS A 109 19.29 10.52 -18.24
C LYS A 109 19.28 9.07 -18.75
N PHE A 110 20.30 8.28 -18.39
CA PHE A 110 20.51 6.91 -18.86
C PHE A 110 20.14 5.85 -17.83
N ARG A 111 19.67 6.22 -16.62
CA ARG A 111 18.93 5.29 -15.77
C ARG A 111 17.73 4.81 -16.57
N LYS A 112 17.81 3.58 -17.09
CA LYS A 112 16.66 2.88 -17.67
C LYS A 112 15.55 2.94 -16.64
N GLU A 113 14.43 3.54 -16.99
CA GLU A 113 13.24 3.46 -16.16
C GLU A 113 12.83 1.99 -16.09
N HIS A 114 12.59 1.50 -14.88
CA HIS A 114 12.01 0.17 -14.73
C HIS A 114 10.65 0.16 -15.41
N THR A 115 10.45 -0.83 -16.26
CA THR A 115 9.20 -1.09 -16.96
C THR A 115 8.51 -2.30 -16.35
N GLU A 116 7.27 -2.55 -16.76
CA GLU A 116 6.47 -3.70 -16.31
C GLU A 116 7.21 -5.04 -16.53
N ASN A 117 8.01 -5.14 -17.59
CA ASN A 117 8.76 -6.36 -17.91
C ASN A 117 9.98 -6.61 -16.98
N ASP A 118 10.38 -5.61 -16.21
CA ASP A 118 11.55 -5.72 -15.32
C ASP A 118 11.21 -6.36 -13.98
N ILE A 119 9.92 -6.48 -13.62
CA ILE A 119 9.48 -7.11 -12.38
C ILE A 119 8.58 -8.30 -12.71
N GLU A 120 9.00 -9.49 -12.28
CA GLU A 120 8.13 -10.65 -12.24
C GLU A 120 7.51 -10.79 -10.84
N ILE A 121 6.24 -11.16 -10.77
CA ILE A 121 5.54 -11.40 -9.51
C ILE A 121 4.99 -12.82 -9.50
N LYS A 122 5.27 -13.54 -8.40
CA LYS A 122 4.66 -14.84 -8.10
C LYS A 122 3.78 -14.72 -6.87
N VAL A 123 2.61 -15.35 -6.92
CA VAL A 123 1.70 -15.42 -5.77
C VAL A 123 2.10 -16.63 -4.93
N LEU A 124 2.38 -16.40 -3.66
CA LEU A 124 2.68 -17.44 -2.68
C LEU A 124 1.53 -17.57 -1.69
N SER A 125 1.28 -18.79 -1.22
CA SER A 125 0.42 -19.09 -0.09
C SER A 125 1.17 -19.96 0.91
N ASN A 126 1.23 -19.54 2.17
CA ASN A 126 1.98 -20.24 3.23
C ASN A 126 3.45 -20.50 2.82
N GLY A 127 4.07 -19.54 2.14
CA GLY A 127 5.44 -19.62 1.62
C GLY A 127 5.65 -20.38 0.31
N GLU A 128 4.64 -21.06 -0.24
CA GLU A 128 4.77 -21.86 -1.47
C GLU A 128 3.99 -21.25 -2.64
N PRO A 129 4.46 -21.36 -3.90
CA PRO A 129 3.69 -20.92 -5.06
C PRO A 129 2.33 -21.60 -5.15
N ILE A 130 1.28 -20.82 -5.43
CA ILE A 130 -0.08 -21.35 -5.54
C ILE A 130 -0.58 -21.31 -6.98
N ASP A 131 -1.09 -22.45 -7.44
CA ASP A 131 -1.68 -22.55 -8.77
C ASP A 131 -3.15 -22.15 -8.80
N ARG A 132 -3.92 -22.39 -7.71
CA ARG A 132 -5.37 -22.14 -7.61
C ARG A 132 -5.83 -21.96 -6.17
N LEU A 133 -6.72 -20.99 -5.93
CA LEU A 133 -7.42 -20.82 -4.66
C LEU A 133 -8.71 -21.64 -4.64
N LYS A 134 -8.91 -22.38 -3.55
CA LYS A 134 -10.16 -23.11 -3.25
C LYS A 134 -11.06 -22.31 -2.34
N THR A 135 -12.36 -22.40 -2.59
CA THR A 135 -13.36 -21.90 -1.66
C THR A 135 -13.41 -22.77 -0.41
N LEU A 136 -13.67 -22.12 0.72
CA LEU A 136 -13.96 -22.82 1.97
C LEU A 136 -15.30 -23.51 1.83
N ASP A 137 -15.29 -24.82 2.07
CA ASP A 137 -16.48 -25.68 2.04
C ASP A 137 -17.38 -25.44 3.27
N LYS A 138 -18.21 -26.40 3.70
CA LYS A 138 -18.94 -26.27 4.99
C LYS A 138 -17.94 -26.10 6.13
N VAL A 139 -17.71 -24.86 6.53
CA VAL A 139 -16.83 -24.45 7.61
C VAL A 139 -17.57 -24.72 8.91
N HIS A 140 -17.20 -25.77 9.65
CA HIS A 140 -17.75 -25.99 11.00
C HIS A 140 -17.09 -25.03 11.98
N LEU A 141 -17.71 -23.85 12.11
CA LEU A 141 -17.22 -22.79 12.99
C LEU A 141 -17.19 -23.27 14.45
N PRO A 142 -16.25 -22.75 15.27
CA PRO A 142 -16.25 -22.99 16.71
C PRO A 142 -17.61 -22.75 17.37
N SER A 143 -18.33 -21.68 17.01
CA SER A 143 -19.69 -21.41 17.48
C SER A 143 -20.67 -22.53 17.13
N GLU A 144 -20.69 -23.00 15.88
CA GLU A 144 -21.57 -24.07 15.42
C GLU A 144 -21.32 -25.38 16.18
N LYS A 145 -20.05 -25.78 16.33
CA LYS A 145 -19.67 -26.98 17.11
C LYS A 145 -20.18 -26.89 18.55
N LYS A 146 -20.20 -25.69 19.12
CA LYS A 146 -20.66 -25.45 20.50
C LYS A 146 -22.16 -25.40 20.60
N LYS A 147 -22.83 -24.80 19.61
CA LYS A 147 -24.28 -24.80 19.47
C LYS A 147 -24.81 -26.24 19.40
N GLU A 148 -24.26 -27.07 18.51
CA GLU A 148 -24.62 -28.49 18.38
C GLU A 148 -24.43 -29.24 19.70
N LYS A 149 -23.33 -28.97 20.42
CA LYS A 149 -23.09 -29.58 21.73
C LYS A 149 -24.13 -29.15 22.77
N ILE A 150 -24.49 -27.87 22.83
CA ILE A 150 -25.53 -27.35 23.75
C ILE A 150 -26.89 -27.98 23.41
N GLU A 151 -27.25 -28.06 22.13
CA GLU A 151 -28.50 -28.67 21.67
C GLU A 151 -28.59 -30.16 22.03
N GLN A 152 -27.49 -30.92 21.88
CA GLN A 152 -27.43 -32.31 22.31
C GLN A 152 -27.67 -32.46 23.82
N ILE A 153 -27.02 -31.63 24.64
CA ILE A 153 -27.19 -31.64 26.09
C ILE A 153 -28.63 -31.27 26.48
N LEU A 154 -29.22 -30.25 25.85
CA LEU A 154 -30.60 -29.84 26.08
C LEU A 154 -31.57 -30.98 25.78
N LYS A 155 -31.44 -31.61 24.59
CA LYS A 155 -32.28 -32.73 24.17
C LYS A 155 -32.20 -33.91 25.14
N GLU A 156 -31.00 -34.23 25.63
CA GLU A 156 -30.81 -35.28 26.63
C GLU A 156 -31.48 -34.94 27.97
N LYS A 157 -31.39 -33.68 28.43
CA LYS A 157 -32.00 -33.23 29.69
C LYS A 157 -33.53 -33.22 29.59
N GLU A 158 -34.08 -32.71 28.50
CA GLU A 158 -35.52 -32.69 28.24
C GLU A 158 -36.11 -34.10 28.13
N ALA A 159 -35.41 -35.02 27.45
CA ALA A 159 -35.84 -36.43 27.36
C ALA A 159 -35.84 -37.13 28.72
N LYS A 160 -34.88 -36.81 29.61
CA LYS A 160 -34.82 -37.36 30.96
C LYS A 160 -35.91 -36.78 31.88
N LEU A 161 -36.27 -35.51 31.71
CA LEU A 161 -37.43 -34.88 32.34
C LEU A 161 -38.76 -35.53 31.89
N ALA A 162 -38.89 -35.83 30.60
CA ALA A 162 -40.11 -36.42 30.03
C ALA A 162 -40.34 -37.89 30.45
N ASN A 163 -39.28 -38.67 30.70
CA ASN A 163 -39.38 -40.13 30.93
C ASN A 163 -39.55 -40.58 32.39
N LYS A 164 -39.44 -39.71 33.41
CA LYS A 164 -39.72 -40.08 34.82
C LYS A 164 -40.32 -38.92 35.62
N GLY A 165 -41.44 -39.18 36.30
CA GLY A 165 -42.16 -38.26 37.20
C GLY A 165 -41.42 -37.82 38.46
N THR A 166 -40.09 -37.89 38.50
CA THR A 166 -39.27 -37.37 39.59
C THR A 166 -37.88 -37.04 39.05
N TYR A 167 -37.81 -36.13 38.08
CA TYR A 167 -36.58 -35.36 37.89
C TYR A 167 -36.56 -34.33 39.04
N PRO A 168 -35.70 -34.46 40.06
CA PRO A 168 -35.71 -33.54 41.18
C PRO A 168 -35.41 -32.14 40.67
N PHE A 169 -36.25 -31.16 40.98
CA PHE A 169 -36.10 -29.76 40.57
C PHE A 169 -34.72 -29.18 40.94
N PHE A 170 -34.08 -29.75 41.98
CA PHE A 170 -32.72 -29.41 42.42
C PHE A 170 -31.58 -29.87 41.49
N LEU A 171 -31.85 -30.77 40.52
CA LEU A 171 -30.89 -31.21 39.50
C LEU A 171 -30.83 -30.29 38.27
N ASP A 172 -31.76 -29.34 38.15
CA ASP A 172 -31.75 -28.29 37.12
C ASP A 172 -31.22 -26.96 37.68
N GLN A 173 -30.15 -27.05 38.49
CA GLN A 173 -29.42 -25.90 38.99
C GLN A 173 -28.02 -25.89 38.40
N ASP A 174 -27.50 -24.69 38.13
CA ASP A 174 -26.10 -24.51 37.75
C ASP A 174 -25.21 -25.00 38.90
N LEU A 175 -24.36 -26.00 38.65
CA LEU A 175 -23.38 -26.50 39.63
C LEU A 175 -22.01 -25.85 39.39
N PRO A 176 -21.68 -24.74 40.08
CA PRO A 176 -20.41 -24.03 39.88
C PRO A 176 -19.21 -24.90 40.24
N GLN A 177 -18.23 -24.93 39.33
CA GLN A 177 -16.91 -25.49 39.59
C GLN A 177 -15.84 -24.41 39.56
N ILE A 178 -14.67 -24.70 40.12
CA ILE A 178 -13.50 -23.83 40.03
C ILE A 178 -13.13 -23.71 38.55
N GLY A 179 -13.26 -22.51 37.99
CA GLY A 179 -13.05 -22.23 36.56
C GLY A 179 -14.34 -22.06 35.73
N GLY A 180 -15.52 -22.13 36.35
CA GLY A 180 -16.82 -21.92 35.70
C GLY A 180 -17.68 -23.18 35.66
N THR A 181 -18.92 -23.05 35.19
CA THR A 181 -19.87 -24.16 35.01
C THR A 181 -19.71 -24.77 33.60
N PRO A 182 -19.30 -26.06 33.48
CA PRO A 182 -19.37 -26.78 32.21
C PRO A 182 -20.81 -26.87 31.69
N TYR A 183 -21.02 -26.93 30.38
CA TYR A 183 -22.37 -26.99 29.79
C TYR A 183 -23.19 -28.18 30.31
N GLU A 184 -22.55 -29.30 30.56
CA GLU A 184 -23.17 -30.52 31.10
C GLU A 184 -23.84 -30.25 32.47
N ASN A 185 -23.30 -29.30 33.23
CA ASN A 185 -23.68 -28.96 34.60
C ASN A 185 -24.52 -27.68 34.69
N ARG A 186 -24.93 -27.08 33.55
CA ARG A 186 -25.79 -25.89 33.51
C ARG A 186 -27.27 -26.23 33.46
N SER A 187 -28.12 -25.38 34.02
CA SER A 187 -29.58 -25.53 33.95
C SER A 187 -30.10 -25.39 32.51
N ILE A 188 -31.29 -25.93 32.23
CA ILE A 188 -31.94 -25.81 30.92
C ILE A 188 -32.13 -24.35 30.53
N LYS A 189 -32.57 -23.51 31.47
CA LYS A 189 -32.74 -22.06 31.24
C LYS A 189 -31.41 -21.38 30.90
N THR A 190 -30.33 -21.73 31.61
CA THR A 190 -28.99 -21.20 31.35
C THR A 190 -28.48 -21.66 29.98
N LEU A 191 -28.69 -22.93 29.63
CA LEU A 191 -28.31 -23.48 28.32
C LEU A 191 -29.08 -22.85 27.15
N GLN A 192 -30.36 -22.53 27.34
CA GLN A 192 -31.15 -21.79 26.34
C GLN A 192 -30.61 -20.37 26.15
N GLY A 193 -30.31 -19.66 27.24
CA GLY A 193 -29.67 -18.34 27.16
C GLY A 193 -28.27 -18.39 26.55
N ASP A 194 -27.49 -19.43 26.85
CA ASP A 194 -26.20 -19.67 26.20
C ASP A 194 -26.38 -19.89 24.69
N LEU A 195 -27.39 -20.67 24.29
CA LEU A 195 -27.73 -20.93 22.88
C LEU A 195 -28.01 -19.64 22.11
N GLU A 196 -28.76 -18.72 22.72
CA GLU A 196 -29.06 -17.40 22.16
C GLU A 196 -27.81 -16.52 22.00
N GLN A 197 -26.81 -16.69 22.88
CA GLN A 197 -25.60 -15.87 22.92
C GLN A 197 -24.35 -16.55 22.33
N VAL A 198 -24.44 -17.78 21.80
CA VAL A 198 -23.28 -18.54 21.31
C VAL A 198 -22.48 -17.74 20.28
N ASN A 199 -23.15 -17.18 19.28
CA ASN A 199 -22.48 -16.45 18.20
C ASN A 199 -21.68 -15.24 18.73
N LYS A 200 -22.23 -14.54 19.74
CA LYS A 200 -21.53 -13.39 20.37
C LYS A 200 -20.36 -13.86 21.23
N THR A 201 -20.55 -14.96 21.98
CA THR A 201 -19.54 -15.50 22.90
C THR A 201 -18.33 -16.03 22.16
N TYR A 202 -18.55 -16.65 20.99
CA TYR A 202 -17.52 -17.28 20.17
C TYR A 202 -17.10 -16.43 18.96
N TYR A 203 -17.54 -15.17 18.88
CA TYR A 203 -17.24 -14.29 17.75
C TYR A 203 -15.74 -14.21 17.43
N HIS A 204 -14.89 -13.99 18.45
CA HIS A 204 -13.43 -13.93 18.26
C HIS A 204 -12.82 -15.31 17.97
N ASP A 205 -13.37 -16.40 18.53
CA ASP A 205 -12.95 -17.76 18.19
C ASP A 205 -13.24 -18.07 16.72
N ASP A 206 -14.39 -17.65 16.21
CA ASP A 206 -14.80 -17.84 14.81
C ASP A 206 -13.92 -17.01 13.87
N LEU A 207 -13.65 -15.74 14.19
CA LEU A 207 -12.74 -14.90 13.41
C LEU A 207 -11.32 -15.48 13.35
N TYR A 208 -10.80 -15.94 14.49
CA TYR A 208 -9.49 -16.58 14.56
C TYR A 208 -9.47 -17.85 13.70
N TYR A 209 -10.49 -18.68 13.81
CA TYR A 209 -10.62 -19.90 13.01
C TYR A 209 -10.66 -19.59 11.50
N LEU A 210 -11.41 -18.56 11.10
CA LEU A 210 -11.54 -18.16 9.71
C LEU A 210 -10.25 -17.58 9.14
N PHE A 211 -9.62 -16.62 9.83
CA PHE A 211 -8.48 -15.86 9.29
C PHE A 211 -7.11 -16.43 9.64
N GLU A 212 -6.96 -17.26 10.67
CA GLU A 212 -5.66 -17.84 11.04
C GLU A 212 -5.57 -19.35 10.81
N GLU A 213 -6.66 -20.11 11.01
CA GLU A 213 -6.64 -21.57 10.79
C GLU A 213 -7.08 -21.98 9.39
N SER A 214 -8.03 -21.25 8.79
CA SER A 214 -8.68 -21.63 7.54
C SER A 214 -8.28 -20.78 6.33
N ALA A 215 -7.82 -19.55 6.54
CA ALA A 215 -7.48 -18.62 5.47
C ALA A 215 -6.16 -18.96 4.78
N TYR A 216 -6.04 -18.50 3.54
CA TYR A 216 -4.77 -18.41 2.85
C TYR A 216 -3.94 -17.28 3.45
N LYS A 217 -2.66 -17.58 3.72
CA LYS A 217 -1.66 -16.59 4.09
C LYS A 217 -0.88 -16.23 2.83
N LEU A 218 -1.34 -15.20 2.13
CA LEU A 218 -0.81 -14.83 0.84
C LEU A 218 0.39 -13.88 0.94
N ASN A 219 1.34 -14.07 0.04
CA ASN A 219 2.41 -13.12 -0.20
C ASN A 219 2.64 -12.96 -1.70
N LEU A 220 3.33 -11.89 -2.07
CA LEU A 220 3.79 -11.66 -3.44
C LEU A 220 5.32 -11.68 -3.43
N GLU A 221 5.91 -12.64 -4.15
CA GLU A 221 7.35 -12.68 -4.38
C GLU A 221 7.68 -11.87 -5.63
N LEU A 222 8.49 -10.83 -5.44
CA LEU A 222 8.93 -9.89 -6.47
C LEU A 222 10.35 -10.27 -6.92
N LEU A 223 10.55 -10.45 -8.22
CA LEU A 223 11.86 -10.68 -8.82
C LEU A 223 12.20 -9.55 -9.81
N ASN A 224 13.20 -8.75 -9.47
CA ASN A 224 13.70 -7.68 -10.35
C ASN A 224 14.67 -8.25 -11.39
N LYS A 225 14.20 -8.38 -12.63
CA LYS A 225 14.94 -8.76 -13.84
C LYS A 225 15.60 -7.58 -14.55
N GLY A 226 15.26 -6.35 -14.17
CA GLY A 226 15.86 -5.12 -14.71
C GLY A 226 17.31 -4.95 -14.28
N THR A 227 18.06 -4.06 -14.94
CA THR A 227 19.51 -3.93 -14.75
C THR A 227 19.95 -3.12 -13.52
N SER A 228 19.01 -2.52 -12.79
CA SER A 228 19.25 -1.65 -11.62
C SER A 228 18.40 -2.08 -10.43
N TYR A 229 18.77 -1.65 -9.22
CA TYR A 229 17.97 -1.90 -8.02
C TYR A 229 16.82 -0.89 -7.92
N LEU A 230 15.69 -1.34 -7.39
CA LEU A 230 14.61 -0.45 -7.01
C LEU A 230 14.81 -0.06 -5.53
N GLU A 231 15.21 1.19 -5.30
CA GLU A 231 15.45 1.72 -3.95
C GLU A 231 14.15 2.20 -3.31
N ASP A 232 14.00 1.92 -2.01
CA ASP A 232 12.90 2.42 -1.17
C ASP A 232 11.52 2.16 -1.81
N ALA A 233 11.28 0.89 -2.13
CA ALA A 233 10.09 0.46 -2.83
C ALA A 233 8.92 0.22 -1.89
N SER A 234 7.72 0.54 -2.37
CA SER A 234 6.46 0.20 -1.74
C SER A 234 5.49 -0.35 -2.77
N ILE A 235 4.51 -1.11 -2.29
CA ILE A 235 3.52 -1.78 -3.13
C ILE A 235 2.11 -1.38 -2.71
N LEU A 236 1.26 -1.22 -3.71
CA LEU A 236 -0.19 -1.08 -3.55
C LEU A 236 -0.87 -2.13 -4.43
N VAL A 237 -1.59 -3.05 -3.81
CA VAL A 237 -2.41 -4.06 -4.47
C VAL A 237 -3.87 -3.63 -4.33
N GLU A 238 -4.56 -3.51 -5.46
CA GLU A 238 -6.00 -3.23 -5.51
C GLU A 238 -6.74 -4.48 -5.98
N ILE A 239 -7.76 -4.86 -5.22
CA ILE A 239 -8.58 -6.06 -5.43
C ILE A 239 -10.04 -5.62 -5.45
N ASP A 240 -10.76 -5.95 -6.52
CA ASP A 240 -12.20 -5.66 -6.61
C ASP A 240 -12.97 -6.50 -5.60
N ASN A 241 -13.85 -5.84 -4.84
CA ASN A 241 -14.68 -6.53 -3.88
C ASN A 241 -15.74 -7.34 -4.61
N SER A 242 -15.96 -8.55 -4.10
CA SER A 242 -16.96 -9.45 -4.64
C SER A 242 -17.50 -10.33 -3.54
N ASP A 243 -18.73 -10.79 -3.72
CA ASP A 243 -19.38 -11.69 -2.79
C ASP A 243 -18.48 -12.89 -2.51
N GLY A 244 -18.30 -13.19 -1.23
CA GLY A 244 -17.46 -14.29 -0.77
C GLY A 244 -15.95 -14.05 -0.68
N LEU A 245 -15.40 -12.92 -1.13
CA LEU A 245 -13.99 -12.58 -0.86
C LEU A 245 -13.88 -11.85 0.49
N ASN A 246 -13.12 -12.43 1.41
CA ASN A 246 -12.90 -11.83 2.73
C ASN A 246 -11.40 -11.66 2.97
N ILE A 247 -10.99 -10.44 3.29
CA ILE A 247 -9.59 -10.07 3.56
C ILE A 247 -9.55 -9.49 4.97
N SER A 248 -8.62 -9.96 5.79
CA SER A 248 -8.47 -9.46 7.16
C SER A 248 -7.71 -8.14 7.18
N GLU A 249 -8.20 -7.18 7.96
CA GLU A 249 -7.52 -5.90 8.20
C GLU A 249 -6.35 -6.01 9.19
N GLU A 250 -6.34 -7.07 10.00
CA GLU A 250 -5.30 -7.33 11.00
C GLU A 250 -5.08 -8.84 11.21
N VAL A 251 -4.01 -9.19 11.92
CA VAL A 251 -3.77 -10.54 12.44
C VAL A 251 -4.62 -10.77 13.68
N ILE A 252 -5.58 -11.70 13.57
CA ILE A 252 -6.46 -12.05 14.68
C ILE A 252 -5.68 -12.88 15.70
N SER A 253 -5.62 -12.40 16.95
CA SER A 253 -4.94 -13.13 18.02
C SER A 253 -5.80 -14.29 18.52
N LYS A 254 -5.15 -15.40 18.89
CA LYS A 254 -5.82 -16.55 19.48
C LYS A 254 -6.56 -16.13 20.76
N PRO A 255 -7.88 -16.38 20.88
CA PRO A 255 -8.64 -15.99 22.06
C PRO A 255 -8.13 -16.74 23.29
N ILE A 256 -7.72 -16.00 24.32
CA ILE A 256 -7.24 -16.56 25.59
C ILE A 256 -8.43 -16.66 26.55
N ARG A 257 -8.87 -17.88 26.87
CA ARG A 257 -9.81 -18.14 27.97
C ARG A 257 -9.02 -18.21 29.28
N ARG A 258 -8.75 -17.06 29.88
CA ARG A 258 -8.02 -16.98 31.15
C ARG A 258 -8.84 -17.63 32.27
N SER A 259 -8.21 -18.50 33.05
CA SER A 259 -8.72 -18.87 34.37
C SER A 259 -8.54 -17.68 35.33
N TRP A 260 -9.31 -17.62 36.40
CA TRP A 260 -9.20 -16.55 37.42
C TRP A 260 -7.77 -16.41 37.99
N LEU A 261 -7.00 -17.50 38.02
CA LEU A 261 -5.59 -17.50 38.45
C LEU A 261 -4.64 -16.82 37.45
N ASP A 262 -4.98 -16.78 36.16
CA ASP A 262 -4.15 -16.15 35.12
C ASP A 262 -4.27 -14.61 35.14
N ASN A 263 -5.39 -14.09 35.66
CA ASN A 263 -5.60 -12.64 35.82
C ASN A 263 -4.70 -12.02 36.89
N LEU A 264 -4.23 -12.78 37.88
CA LEU A 264 -3.29 -12.32 38.90
C LEU A 264 -1.85 -12.14 38.37
N LYS A 265 -1.54 -12.70 37.20
CA LYS A 265 -0.20 -12.61 36.56
C LYS A 265 -0.20 -11.72 35.31
N ALA A 266 -1.28 -10.98 35.06
CA ALA A 266 -1.47 -10.27 33.80
C ALA A 266 -0.47 -9.11 33.64
N VAL A 267 0.63 -9.40 32.94
CA VAL A 267 1.40 -8.39 32.19
C VAL A 267 0.49 -7.85 31.10
N THR A 268 0.48 -6.53 30.91
CA THR A 268 -0.20 -5.86 29.79
C THR A 268 0.13 -6.60 28.49
N PRO A 269 -0.86 -6.99 27.67
CA PRO A 269 -0.57 -7.64 26.40
C PRO A 269 0.28 -6.68 25.56
N LEU A 270 1.51 -7.11 25.27
CA LEU A 270 2.38 -6.41 24.33
C LEU A 270 1.66 -6.28 23.00
N PRO A 271 1.83 -5.16 22.26
CA PRO A 271 1.28 -5.04 20.91
C PRO A 271 1.73 -6.24 20.08
N ASN A 272 0.79 -6.87 19.37
CA ASN A 272 1.09 -8.02 18.54
C ASN A 272 2.13 -7.61 17.48
N LEU A 273 3.36 -8.12 17.58
CA LEU A 273 4.48 -7.75 16.70
C LEU A 273 4.17 -8.05 15.23
N GLU A 274 3.31 -9.03 14.98
CA GLU A 274 2.83 -9.35 13.64
C GLU A 274 1.95 -8.24 13.07
N ASN A 275 1.09 -7.60 13.87
CA ASN A 275 0.25 -6.48 13.41
C ASN A 275 1.07 -5.25 13.02
N LEU A 276 2.23 -5.03 13.63
CA LEU A 276 3.12 -3.93 13.25
C LEU A 276 3.76 -4.13 11.86
N ASN A 277 3.84 -5.38 11.41
CA ASN A 277 4.43 -5.76 10.12
C ASN A 277 3.37 -6.26 9.12
N TYR A 278 2.10 -6.24 9.51
CA TYR A 278 0.97 -6.59 8.66
C TYR A 278 0.74 -5.48 7.64
N PRO A 279 0.43 -5.81 6.37
CA PRO A 279 0.12 -4.81 5.38
C PRO A 279 -1.10 -3.98 5.80
N LEU A 280 -1.08 -2.70 5.45
CA LEU A 280 -2.23 -1.83 5.64
C LEU A 280 -3.32 -2.21 4.64
N VAL A 281 -4.45 -2.70 5.16
CA VAL A 281 -5.63 -3.07 4.38
C VAL A 281 -6.72 -2.04 4.62
N VAL A 282 -7.27 -1.48 3.54
CA VAL A 282 -8.40 -0.55 3.58
C VAL A 282 -9.45 -1.01 2.59
N SER A 283 -10.63 -1.31 3.10
CA SER A 283 -11.75 -1.86 2.32
C SER A 283 -12.85 -0.81 2.16
N ASN A 284 -13.31 -0.60 0.93
CA ASN A 284 -14.49 0.21 0.62
C ASN A 284 -15.59 -0.67 -0.01
N GLU A 285 -16.72 -0.11 -0.43
CA GLU A 285 -17.78 -0.91 -1.08
C GLU A 285 -17.33 -1.55 -2.41
N VAL A 286 -16.41 -0.91 -3.14
CA VAL A 286 -16.03 -1.30 -4.50
C VAL A 286 -14.74 -2.11 -4.55
N SER A 287 -13.74 -1.77 -3.74
CA SER A 287 -12.44 -2.43 -3.77
C SER A 287 -11.74 -2.40 -2.42
N THR A 288 -10.84 -3.36 -2.24
CA THR A 288 -9.91 -3.45 -1.12
C THR A 288 -8.51 -3.08 -1.58
N LYS A 289 -7.86 -2.19 -0.84
CA LYS A 289 -6.50 -1.72 -1.09
C LYS A 289 -5.57 -2.25 -0.03
N VAL A 290 -4.51 -2.92 -0.45
CA VAL A 290 -3.49 -3.51 0.42
C VAL A 290 -2.15 -2.85 0.12
N SER A 291 -1.50 -2.26 1.12
CA SER A 291 -0.24 -1.55 0.93
C SER A 291 0.83 -1.93 1.95
N SER A 292 2.09 -1.93 1.52
CA SER A 292 3.23 -2.25 2.37
C SER A 292 4.52 -1.61 1.86
N GLU A 293 5.43 -1.33 2.79
CA GLU A 293 6.82 -0.98 2.48
C GLU A 293 7.64 -2.24 2.26
N ILE A 294 8.40 -2.28 1.17
CA ILE A 294 9.26 -3.41 0.79
C ILE A 294 10.72 -3.08 1.11
N GLY A 295 11.15 -1.83 0.85
CA GLY A 295 12.55 -1.43 0.90
C GLY A 295 13.24 -1.70 -0.45
N ASP A 296 14.50 -2.12 -0.43
CA ASP A 296 15.29 -2.25 -1.65
C ASP A 296 15.07 -3.59 -2.38
N ILE A 297 14.58 -3.55 -3.63
CA ILE A 297 14.44 -4.72 -4.49
C ILE A 297 15.68 -4.87 -5.38
N LYS A 298 16.57 -5.78 -4.97
CA LYS A 298 17.84 -6.05 -5.64
C LYS A 298 17.65 -6.88 -6.91
N HIS A 299 18.59 -6.72 -7.85
CA HIS A 299 18.60 -7.47 -9.10
C HIS A 299 18.72 -8.99 -8.84
N LEU A 300 17.81 -9.77 -9.43
CA LEU A 300 17.74 -11.24 -9.37
C LEU A 300 17.66 -11.84 -7.96
N ILE A 301 17.29 -11.05 -6.96
CA ILE A 301 17.05 -11.54 -5.60
C ILE A 301 15.55 -11.48 -5.33
N PRO A 302 14.87 -12.64 -5.15
CA PRO A 302 13.47 -12.67 -4.77
C PRO A 302 13.24 -11.91 -3.46
N THR A 303 12.22 -11.06 -3.45
CA THR A 303 11.88 -10.21 -2.30
C THR A 303 10.38 -10.31 -2.03
N LEU A 304 9.99 -10.55 -0.78
CA LEU A 304 8.58 -10.62 -0.39
C LEU A 304 7.97 -9.22 -0.26
N ALA A 305 6.77 -9.05 -0.78
CA ALA A 305 6.03 -7.80 -0.72
C ALA A 305 5.52 -7.46 0.69
N PHE A 306 5.11 -8.48 1.45
CA PHE A 306 4.55 -8.33 2.78
C PHE A 306 5.48 -8.98 3.81
N LYS A 307 5.84 -8.24 4.87
CA LYS A 307 6.62 -8.79 5.99
C LYS A 307 5.80 -9.82 6.78
N THR A 308 4.49 -9.63 6.84
CA THR A 308 3.54 -10.58 7.41
C THR A 308 2.45 -10.84 6.35
N GLU A 309 2.21 -12.11 6.05
CA GLU A 309 1.37 -12.55 4.92
C GLU A 309 -0.07 -12.04 5.02
N LEU A 310 -0.70 -11.65 3.91
CA LEU A 310 -2.08 -11.19 3.90
C LEU A 310 -3.05 -12.36 4.19
N ARG A 311 -3.96 -12.20 5.15
CA ARG A 311 -4.98 -13.23 5.45
C ARG A 311 -6.19 -13.01 4.56
N LEU A 312 -6.53 -14.01 3.76
CA LEU A 312 -7.78 -13.99 3.00
C LEU A 312 -8.40 -15.36 2.85
N PHE A 313 -9.73 -15.38 2.73
CA PHE A 313 -10.46 -16.59 2.42
C PHE A 313 -11.59 -16.33 1.43
N LEU A 314 -11.98 -17.39 0.74
CA LEU A 314 -13.06 -17.38 -0.25
C LEU A 314 -14.22 -18.22 0.26
N THR A 315 -15.45 -17.72 0.25
CA THR A 315 -16.65 -18.50 0.53
C THR A 315 -17.21 -19.13 -0.75
N LYS A 316 -18.24 -19.97 -0.62
CA LYS A 316 -18.95 -20.58 -1.76
C LYS A 316 -19.66 -19.59 -2.67
N GLU A 317 -19.95 -18.38 -2.16
CA GLU A 317 -20.58 -17.31 -2.94
C GLU A 317 -19.59 -16.68 -3.93
N PHE A 318 -18.29 -16.94 -3.76
CA PHE A 318 -17.26 -16.39 -4.61
C PHE A 318 -17.37 -16.95 -6.04
N PRO A 319 -17.45 -16.08 -7.06
CA PRO A 319 -17.59 -16.51 -8.44
C PRO A 319 -16.33 -17.24 -8.92
N LEU A 320 -16.53 -18.37 -9.61
CA LEU A 320 -15.49 -19.29 -10.10
C LEU A 320 -14.74 -18.76 -11.35
N SER A 321 -14.52 -17.45 -11.40
CA SER A 321 -13.78 -16.75 -12.46
C SER A 321 -12.49 -16.17 -11.88
N ASP A 322 -11.40 -16.28 -12.64
CA ASP A 322 -10.13 -15.65 -12.28
C ASP A 322 -10.29 -14.17 -11.98
N ARG A 323 -9.68 -13.70 -10.89
CA ARG A 323 -9.63 -12.28 -10.56
C ARG A 323 -8.33 -11.65 -11.01
N THR A 324 -8.39 -10.38 -11.36
CA THR A 324 -7.19 -9.60 -11.68
C THR A 324 -6.86 -8.71 -10.49
N LEU A 325 -5.64 -8.83 -9.98
CA LEU A 325 -5.06 -7.93 -9.00
C LEU A 325 -4.32 -6.84 -9.75
N ASN A 326 -4.65 -5.58 -9.47
CA ASN A 326 -3.90 -4.45 -9.99
C ASN A 326 -2.80 -4.11 -8.99
N VAL A 327 -1.55 -4.27 -9.38
CA VAL A 327 -0.38 -4.05 -8.53
C VAL A 327 0.37 -2.83 -9.01
N ASN A 328 0.56 -1.86 -8.13
CA ASN A 328 1.37 -0.67 -8.37
C ASN A 328 2.59 -0.72 -7.47
N ILE A 329 3.78 -0.63 -8.07
CA ILE A 329 5.05 -0.55 -7.34
C ILE A 329 5.61 0.87 -7.46
N PHE A 330 5.88 1.49 -6.32
CA PHE A 330 6.50 2.79 -6.21
C PHE A 330 7.96 2.62 -5.78
N GLY A 331 8.78 3.65 -6.01
CA GLY A 331 10.19 3.65 -5.59
C GLY A 331 10.80 5.03 -5.78
N LYS A 332 11.85 5.33 -5.02
CA LYS A 332 12.45 6.68 -4.92
C LYS A 332 12.85 7.33 -6.24
N HIS A 333 13.27 6.52 -7.21
CA HIS A 333 13.77 6.99 -8.51
C HIS A 333 12.81 6.71 -9.67
N LEU A 334 11.59 6.24 -9.38
CA LEU A 334 10.56 6.03 -10.39
C LEU A 334 9.78 7.33 -10.64
N LYS A 335 9.72 7.78 -11.90
CA LYS A 335 8.87 8.92 -12.28
C LYS A 335 7.38 8.56 -12.27
N LYS A 336 7.06 7.30 -12.54
CA LYS A 336 5.72 6.70 -12.53
C LYS A 336 5.79 5.33 -11.87
N PRO A 337 4.74 4.89 -11.17
CA PRO A 337 4.70 3.54 -10.63
C PRO A 337 4.77 2.51 -11.76
N ILE A 338 5.37 1.36 -11.46
CA ILE A 338 5.29 0.17 -12.32
C ILE A 338 3.92 -0.45 -12.08
N VAL A 339 3.12 -0.59 -13.13
CA VAL A 339 1.74 -1.10 -13.04
C VAL A 339 1.72 -2.52 -13.60
N LEU A 340 1.24 -3.47 -12.82
CA LEU A 340 1.21 -4.89 -13.16
C LEU A 340 -0.19 -5.44 -12.93
N LYS A 341 -0.58 -6.42 -13.75
CA LYS A 341 -1.86 -7.14 -13.61
C LYS A 341 -1.58 -8.61 -13.39
N ILE A 342 -1.93 -9.11 -12.22
CA ILE A 342 -1.71 -10.50 -11.84
C ILE A 342 -3.06 -11.19 -11.81
N LYS A 343 -3.15 -12.39 -12.39
CA LYS A 343 -4.34 -13.22 -12.24
C LYS A 343 -4.25 -14.01 -10.94
N LEU A 344 -5.32 -13.99 -10.17
CA LEU A 344 -5.56 -14.86 -9.04
C LEU A 344 -6.44 -16.02 -9.53
N PRO A 345 -5.85 -17.18 -9.84
CA PRO A 345 -6.59 -18.32 -10.34
C PRO A 345 -7.46 -18.94 -9.24
N VAL A 346 -8.72 -19.22 -9.56
CA VAL A 346 -9.68 -19.81 -8.60
C VAL A 346 -10.15 -21.15 -9.14
N ASP A 347 -10.21 -22.16 -8.26
CA ASP A 347 -10.70 -23.50 -8.61
C ASP A 347 -12.19 -23.43 -8.99
N LYS A 348 -12.57 -24.21 -10.01
CA LYS A 348 -13.95 -24.32 -10.51
C LYS A 348 -14.75 -25.37 -9.75
#